data_AF-A0A0D1A0E6-F1
#
_entry.id   AF-A0A0D1A0E6-F1
#
_cell.length_a   1.000
_cell.length_b   1.000
_cell.length_c   1.000
_cell.angle_alpha   90.00
_cell.angle_beta   90.00
_cell.angle_gamma   90.00
#
_symmetry.space_group_name_H-M   'P 1'
#
loop_
_entity.id
_entity.type
_entity.pdbx_description
1 polymer ?
#
loop_
_entity_poly.entity_id
_entity_poly.type
_entity_poly.pdbx_seq_one_letter_code
_entity_poly.pdbx_strand_id
1 'polypeptide(L)'
;MQRAIEEIGIPTIIIAALPPVVKQSGTPRAVAPRVPMGANAGEPNNVEMQTAIVKETLEQLIKIPSAGKVVPLPYEYIAKV
;
A
#
# COMPACT_ATOMS: atom_id res chain seq x y z
N MET A 1 -2.81 -13.21 7.96
CA MET A 1 -3.23 -12.11 8.85
C MET A 1 -4.40 -11.31 8.26
N GLN A 2 -4.21 -10.51 7.19
CA GLN A 2 -5.26 -9.61 6.66
C GLN A 2 -6.61 -10.30 6.38
N ARG A 3 -6.62 -11.48 5.78
CA ARG A 3 -7.87 -12.23 5.53
C ARG A 3 -8.67 -12.53 6.80
N ALA A 4 -7.99 -12.97 7.87
CA ALA A 4 -8.64 -13.22 9.16
C ALA A 4 -9.20 -11.93 9.80
N ILE A 5 -8.59 -10.77 9.54
CA ILE A 5 -9.10 -9.46 9.99
C ILE A 5 -10.35 -9.07 9.18
N GLU A 6 -10.36 -9.35 7.88
CA GLU A 6 -11.52 -9.08 7.03
C GLU A 6 -12.69 -10.03 7.32
N GLU A 7 -12.42 -11.28 7.73
CA GLU A 7 -13.43 -12.25 8.16
C GLU A 7 -14.26 -11.77 9.35
N ILE A 8 -13.70 -10.91 10.22
CA ILE A 8 -14.43 -10.28 11.34
C ILE A 8 -15.03 -8.92 10.98
N GLY A 9 -15.03 -8.54 9.70
CA GLY A 9 -15.66 -7.32 9.19
C GLY A 9 -14.79 -6.07 9.20
N ILE A 10 -13.48 -6.18 9.44
CA ILE A 10 -12.56 -5.02 9.43
C ILE A 10 -11.81 -4.98 8.09
N PRO A 11 -12.03 -3.97 7.23
CA PRO A 11 -11.38 -3.89 5.93
C PRO A 11 -9.88 -3.58 6.07
N THR A 12 -9.05 -4.19 5.23
CA THR A 12 -7.60 -3.98 5.25
C THR A 12 -7.04 -3.57 3.88
N ILE A 13 -5.94 -2.83 3.90
CA ILE A 13 -5.14 -2.52 2.72
C ILE A 13 -3.67 -2.43 3.12
N ILE A 14 -2.76 -2.79 2.22
CA ILE A 14 -1.31 -2.66 2.41
C ILE A 14 -0.71 -1.63 1.44
N ILE A 15 0.27 -0.87 1.91
CA ILE A 15 1.16 -0.06 1.07
C ILE A 15 2.38 -0.91 0.78
N ALA A 16 2.50 -1.41 -0.44
CA ALA A 16 3.48 -2.41 -0.81
C ALA A 16 4.72 -1.79 -1.47
N ALA A 17 5.88 -1.91 -0.82
CA ALA A 17 7.18 -1.68 -1.47
C ALA A 17 7.61 -2.87 -2.36
N LEU A 18 7.02 -4.06 -2.15
CA LEU A 18 7.30 -5.29 -2.92
C LEU A 18 5.98 -5.89 -3.46
N PRO A 19 5.45 -5.38 -4.59
CA PRO A 19 4.20 -5.87 -5.19
C PRO A 19 4.14 -7.39 -5.44
N PRO A 20 5.22 -8.07 -5.88
CA PRO A 20 5.19 -9.53 -6.07
C PRO A 20 4.94 -10.30 -4.76
N VAL A 21 5.50 -9.85 -3.64
CA VAL A 21 5.42 -10.54 -2.35
C VAL A 21 4.00 -10.45 -1.77
N VAL A 22 3.37 -9.28 -1.83
CA VAL A 22 2.00 -9.11 -1.32
C VAL A 22 0.97 -9.87 -2.18
N LYS A 23 1.24 -10.00 -3.48
CA LYS A 23 0.43 -10.81 -4.39
C LYS A 23 0.56 -12.31 -4.07
N GLN A 24 1.78 -12.81 -3.86
CA GLN A 24 2.02 -14.19 -3.44
C GLN A 24 1.40 -14.51 -2.08
N SER A 25 1.42 -13.55 -1.15
CA SER A 25 0.84 -13.68 0.19
C SER A 25 -0.69 -13.64 0.20
N GLY A 26 -1.32 -13.38 -0.96
CA GLY A 26 -2.77 -13.36 -1.10
C GLY A 26 -3.43 -12.19 -0.38
N THR A 27 -2.77 -11.04 -0.28
CA THR A 27 -3.34 -9.82 0.32
C THR A 27 -4.68 -9.44 -0.34
N PRO A 28 -5.71 -9.04 0.44
CA PRO A 28 -6.99 -8.61 -0.11
C PRO A 28 -6.86 -7.37 -1.01
N ARG A 29 -6.19 -6.31 -0.55
CA ARG A 29 -6.07 -5.04 -1.27
C ARG A 29 -4.68 -4.46 -1.07
N ALA A 30 -4.09 -3.91 -2.13
CA ALA A 30 -2.79 -3.26 -2.05
C ALA A 30 -2.69 -2.04 -2.95
N VAL A 31 -1.87 -1.09 -2.52
CA VAL A 31 -1.32 -0.03 -3.36
C VAL A 31 0.19 -0.14 -3.45
N ALA A 32 0.80 0.40 -4.51
CA ALA A 32 2.23 0.27 -4.77
C ALA A 32 2.84 1.59 -5.24
N PRO A 33 3.36 2.44 -4.34
CA PRO A 33 4.27 3.52 -4.70
C PRO A 33 5.67 2.98 -5.05
N ARG A 34 6.47 3.74 -5.81
CA ARG A 34 7.86 3.38 -6.17
C ARG A 34 8.82 3.82 -5.07
N VAL A 35 8.91 3.03 -4.00
CA VAL A 35 9.70 3.35 -2.81
C VAL A 35 10.53 2.15 -2.36
N PRO A 36 11.69 2.36 -1.70
CA PRO A 36 12.48 1.27 -1.15
C PRO A 36 11.74 0.58 0.00
N MET A 37 12.11 -0.68 0.25
CA MET A 37 11.63 -1.41 1.41
C MET A 37 12.01 -0.67 2.70
N GLY A 38 11.04 -0.45 3.58
CA GLY A 38 11.21 0.35 4.80
C GLY A 38 10.76 1.80 4.68
N ALA A 39 10.52 2.29 3.45
CA ALA A 39 9.98 3.63 3.17
C ALA A 39 8.61 3.56 2.50
N ASN A 40 7.76 2.60 2.90
CA ASN A 40 6.48 2.32 2.25
C ASN A 40 5.57 3.56 2.16
N ALA A 41 5.62 4.43 3.16
CA ALA A 41 4.85 5.68 3.20
C ALA A 41 5.53 6.83 2.44
N GLY A 42 6.68 6.67 1.81
CA GLY A 42 7.39 7.73 1.09
C GLY A 42 8.70 8.16 1.74
N GLU A 43 9.29 9.23 1.19
CA GLU A 43 10.58 9.78 1.61
C GLU A 43 10.60 10.21 3.10
N PRO A 44 11.69 9.94 3.85
CA PRO A 44 11.84 10.42 5.23
C PRO A 44 11.69 11.94 5.35
N ASN A 45 10.94 12.40 6.36
CA ASN A 45 10.64 13.81 6.63
C ASN A 45 9.86 14.56 5.53
N ASN A 46 9.42 13.89 4.46
CA ASN A 46 8.56 14.47 3.44
C ASN A 46 7.08 14.28 3.82
N VAL A 47 6.59 15.14 4.72
CA VAL A 47 5.23 15.05 5.28
C VAL A 47 4.16 15.12 4.19
N GLU A 48 4.38 15.90 3.14
CA GLU A 48 3.45 16.04 2.02
C GLU A 48 3.27 14.73 1.28
N MET A 49 4.37 14.12 0.81
CA MET A 49 4.35 12.81 0.14
C MET A 49 3.75 11.72 1.05
N GLN A 50 4.15 11.69 2.32
CA GLN A 50 3.66 10.70 3.27
C GLN A 50 2.16 10.80 3.51
N THR A 51 1.68 12.02 3.70
CA THR A 51 0.24 12.27 3.87
C THR A 51 -0.53 11.90 2.60
N ALA A 52 0.01 12.22 1.42
CA ALA A 52 -0.63 11.96 0.15
C ALA A 52 -0.73 10.44 -0.13
N ILE A 53 0.35 9.68 0.10
CA ILE A 53 0.36 8.22 0.00
C ILE A 53 -0.69 7.60 0.95
N VAL A 54 -0.71 8.01 2.22
CA VAL A 54 -1.66 7.46 3.20
C VAL A 54 -3.11 7.77 2.81
N LYS A 55 -3.41 9.01 2.40
CA LYS A 55 -4.76 9.40 1.96
C LYS A 55 -5.22 8.61 0.74
N GLU A 56 -4.41 8.55 -0.32
CA GLU A 56 -4.75 7.78 -1.52
C GLU A 56 -4.90 6.29 -1.23
N THR A 57 -4.08 5.74 -0.34
CA THR A 57 -4.24 4.35 0.15
C THR A 57 -5.62 4.14 0.76
N LEU A 58 -6.06 5.04 1.65
CA LEU A 58 -7.37 4.94 2.29
C LEU A 58 -8.52 5.13 1.28
N GLU A 59 -8.35 5.96 0.26
CA GLU A 59 -9.32 6.05 -0.83
C GLU A 59 -9.42 4.73 -1.62
N GLN A 60 -8.27 4.08 -1.88
CA GLN A 60 -8.22 2.79 -2.57
C GLN A 60 -8.83 1.66 -1.73
N LEU A 61 -8.81 1.75 -0.40
CA LEU A 61 -9.49 0.79 0.49
C LEU A 61 -10.99 0.66 0.14
N ILE A 62 -11.60 1.77 -0.30
CA ILE A 62 -13.01 1.88 -0.70
C ILE A 62 -13.19 1.59 -2.20
N LYS A 63 -12.28 2.09 -3.04
CA LYS A 63 -12.41 2.01 -4.51
C LYS A 63 -12.06 0.64 -5.10
N ILE A 64 -11.15 -0.13 -4.49
CA ILE A 64 -10.72 -1.42 -5.03
C ILE A 64 -11.89 -2.43 -4.94
N PRO A 65 -12.44 -2.90 -6.08
CA PRO A 65 -13.70 -3.65 -6.10
C PRO A 65 -13.56 -5.14 -5.82
N SER A 66 -12.32 -5.68 -5.83
CA SER A 66 -12.08 -7.11 -5.74
C SER A 66 -10.77 -7.43 -5.04
N ALA A 67 -10.73 -8.58 -4.36
CA ALA A 67 -9.55 -9.05 -3.68
C ALA A 67 -8.37 -9.33 -4.64
N GLY A 68 -7.14 -9.23 -4.13
CA GLY A 68 -5.90 -9.51 -4.86
C GLY A 68 -5.44 -8.41 -5.82
N LYS A 69 -6.12 -7.26 -5.83
CA LYS A 69 -5.77 -6.14 -6.72
C LYS A 69 -4.64 -5.29 -6.11
N VAL A 70 -3.66 -4.96 -6.93
CA VAL A 70 -2.57 -4.03 -6.60
C VAL A 70 -2.69 -2.81 -7.50
N VAL A 71 -2.88 -1.63 -6.93
CA VAL A 71 -3.00 -0.37 -7.66
C VAL A 71 -1.71 0.44 -7.53
N PRO A 72 -1.03 0.83 -8.62
CA PRO A 72 0.14 1.70 -8.52
C PRO A 72 -0.27 3.11 -8.04
N LEU A 73 0.59 3.74 -7.24
CA LEU A 73 0.45 5.17 -6.89
C LEU A 73 1.54 5.99 -7.59
N PRO A 74 1.30 7.27 -7.90
CA PRO A 74 2.21 8.11 -8.69
C PRO A 74 3.37 8.70 -7.86
N TYR A 75 3.77 8.05 -6.75
CA TYR A 75 4.83 8.53 -5.86
C TYR A 75 6.11 7.74 -6.06
N GLU A 76 7.24 8.44 -6.02
CA GLU A 76 8.57 7.85 -6.18
C GLU A 76 9.56 8.45 -5.18
N TYR A 77 10.27 7.58 -4.48
CA TYR A 77 11.40 7.93 -3.61
C TYR A 77 12.55 6.97 -3.89
N ILE A 78 13.72 7.52 -4.21
CA ILE A 78 14.94 6.76 -4.43
C ILE A 78 15.89 7.08 -3.27
N ALA A 79 16.11 6.11 -2.38
CA ALA A 79 17.07 6.27 -1.30
C ALA A 79 18.48 6.45 -1.86
N LYS A 80 19.20 7.43 -1.31
CA LYS A 80 20.64 7.60 -1.54
C LYS A 80 21.37 6.88 -0.42
N VAL A 81 22.26 5.98 -0.80
CA VAL A 81 23.15 5.23 0.11
C VAL A 81 24.42 6.02 0.33
#